data_AF-A0A9P9ETS7-F1
#
_entry.id   AF-A0A9P9ETS7-F1
#
_cell.length_a   1.000
_cell.length_b   1.000
_cell.length_c   1.000
_cell.angle_alpha   90.00
_cell.angle_beta   90.00
_cell.angle_gamma   90.00
#
_symmetry.space_group_name_H-M   'P 1'
#
loop_
_entity.id
_entity.type
_entity.pdbx_description
1 polymer ?
#
loop_
_entity_poly.entity_id
_entity_poly.type
_entity_poly.pdbx_seq_one_letter_code
_entity_poly.pdbx_strand_id
1 'polypeptide(L)' 'MLCVVGQQGQRTALQAAAKGGYLEIVEKLLAAGANVNAAAGYDGRTALQAAAERGHLEIINRLKPAGALR' A
#
# COMPACT_ATOMS: atom_id res chain seq x y z
N MET A 1 9.04 -21.48 2.15
CA MET A 1 7.84 -20.73 2.59
C MET A 1 8.24 -19.28 2.91
N LEU A 2 8.54 -18.49 1.89
CA LEU A 2 8.78 -17.04 1.95
C LEU A 2 8.84 -16.58 0.48
N CYS A 3 7.68 -16.27 -0.09
CA CYS A 3 7.66 -15.70 -1.44
C CYS A 3 8.20 -14.29 -1.33
N VAL A 4 9.49 -14.15 -1.64
CA VAL A 4 10.15 -12.87 -1.88
C VAL A 4 9.41 -12.16 -2.99
N VAL A 5 8.48 -11.27 -2.64
CA VAL A 5 7.93 -10.32 -3.62
C VAL A 5 9.07 -9.39 -4.03
N GLY A 6 9.62 -9.69 -5.20
CA GLY A 6 10.85 -9.11 -5.75
C GLY A 6 10.78 -7.60 -5.89
N GLN A 7 11.78 -6.96 -5.28
CA GLN A 7 12.23 -5.59 -5.50
C GLN A 7 12.83 -5.48 -6.90
N GLN A 8 12.15 -4.87 -7.88
CA GLN A 8 12.78 -4.27 -9.08
C GLN A 8 11.82 -3.26 -9.72
N GLY A 9 11.86 -1.97 -9.34
CA GLY A 9 11.23 -0.85 -10.09
C GLY A 9 9.70 -0.89 -10.32
N GLN A 10 8.99 -1.87 -9.79
CA GLN A 10 7.59 -2.17 -10.10
C GLN A 10 6.66 -1.66 -8.99
N ARG A 11 5.59 -0.96 -9.38
CA ARG A 11 4.52 -0.59 -8.43
C ARG A 11 4.04 -1.83 -7.68
N THR A 12 3.91 -1.75 -6.36
CA THR A 12 3.36 -2.87 -5.58
C THR A 12 1.86 -3.03 -5.85
N ALA A 13 1.35 -4.26 -5.70
CA ALA A 13 -0.08 -4.52 -5.79
C ALA A 13 -0.89 -3.61 -4.84
N LEU A 14 -0.33 -3.32 -3.65
CA LEU A 14 -0.92 -2.43 -2.66
C LEU A 14 -0.99 -0.97 -3.15
N GLN A 15 0.05 -0.46 -3.83
CA GLN A 15 0.01 0.87 -4.46
C GLN A 15 -1.01 0.94 -5.59
N ALA A 16 -1.11 -0.08 -6.43
CA ALA A 16 -2.07 -0.12 -7.52
C ALA A 16 -3.51 -0.13 -6.97
N ALA A 17 -3.77 -0.96 -5.96
CA ALA A 17 -5.05 -1.00 -5.25
C ALA A 17 -5.38 0.35 -4.59
N ALA A 18 -4.39 0.94 -3.91
CA ALA A 18 -4.55 2.21 -3.22
C ALA A 18 -4.78 3.39 -4.17
N LYS A 19 -4.11 3.42 -5.32
CA LYS A 19 -4.32 4.42 -6.37
C LYS A 19 -5.68 4.28 -7.06
N GLY A 20 -6.18 3.05 -7.16
CA GLY A 20 -7.44 2.73 -7.83
C GLY A 20 -8.69 2.83 -6.95
N GLY A 21 -8.54 3.08 -5.65
CA GLY A 21 -9.69 3.13 -4.75
C GLY A 21 -10.20 1.75 -4.31
N TYR A 22 -9.46 0.67 -4.58
CA TYR A 22 -9.91 -0.70 -4.36
C TYR A 22 -9.72 -1.16 -2.91
N LEU A 23 -10.61 -0.71 -2.02
CA LEU A 23 -10.56 -1.02 -0.58
C LEU A 23 -10.49 -2.51 -0.27
N GLU A 24 -11.34 -3.33 -0.90
CA GLU A 24 -11.37 -4.79 -0.66
C GLU A 24 -10.03 -5.46 -1.02
N ILE A 25 -9.39 -4.99 -2.10
CA ILE A 25 -8.08 -5.51 -2.52
C ILE A 25 -7.00 -5.07 -1.52
N VAL A 26 -7.06 -3.82 -1.03
CA VAL A 26 -6.15 -3.33 0.01
C VAL A 26 -6.27 -4.20 1.26
N GLU A 27 -7.48 -4.52 1.73
CA GLU A 27 -7.69 -5.38 2.91
C GLU A 27 -7.16 -6.80 2.71
N LYS A 28 -7.41 -7.42 1.54
CA LYS A 28 -6.87 -8.74 1.21
C LYS A 28 -5.34 -8.76 1.18
N LEU A 29 -4.71 -7.71 0.65
CA LEU A 29 -3.26 -7.58 0.63
C LEU A 29 -2.68 -7.38 2.03
N LEU A 30 -3.33 -6.57 2.87
CA LEU A 30 -2.96 -6.41 4.28
C LEU A 30 -3.05 -7.73 5.04
N ALA A 31 -4.14 -8.49 4.85
CA ALA A 31 -4.31 -9.82 5.44
C ALA A 31 -3.25 -10.82 4.95
N ALA A 32 -2.78 -10.68 3.71
CA ALA A 32 -1.68 -11.47 3.16
C ALA A 32 -0.28 -11.05 3.66
N GLY A 33 -0.19 -10.06 4.55
CA GLY A 33 1.08 -9.56 5.08
C GLY A 33 1.83 -8.62 4.13
N ALA A 34 1.12 -7.94 3.22
CA ALA A 34 1.73 -6.95 2.35
C ALA A 34 2.37 -5.83 3.18
N ASN A 35 3.61 -5.48 2.83
CA ASN A 35 4.33 -4.41 3.50
C ASN A 35 3.74 -3.05 3.11
N VAL A 36 2.99 -2.43 4.04
CA VAL A 36 2.39 -1.09 3.87
C VAL A 36 3.41 0.01 3.65
N ASN A 37 4.62 -0.18 4.17
CA ASN A 37 5.74 0.74 4.06
C ASN A 37 6.67 0.38 2.89
N ALA A 38 6.28 -0.56 2.02
CA ALA A 38 7.03 -0.81 0.81
C ALA A 38 6.98 0.42 -0.10
N ALA A 39 8.05 1.20 -0.07
CA ALA A 39 8.37 2.18 -1.08
C ALA A 39 8.68 1.43 -2.37
N ALA A 40 7.97 1.75 -3.45
CA ALA A 40 8.16 1.08 -4.73
C ALA A 40 8.02 2.05 -5.90
N GLY A 41 8.80 1.80 -6.96
CA GLY A 41 8.99 2.70 -8.10
C GLY A 41 10.16 3.67 -7.90
N TYR A 42 10.56 4.33 -8.99
CA TYR A 42 11.70 5.25 -9.02
C TYR A 42 11.55 6.45 -8.07
N ASP A 43 10.32 6.83 -7.73
CA ASP A 43 10.00 7.95 -6.82
C ASP A 43 9.93 7.53 -5.34
N GLY A 44 10.11 6.24 -5.02
CA GLY A 44 9.99 5.75 -3.65
C GLY A 44 8.61 5.96 -3.02
N ARG A 45 7.56 6.13 -3.84
CA ARG A 45 6.22 6.43 -3.32
C ARG A 45 5.67 5.28 -2.50
N THR A 46 4.83 5.56 -1.52
CA THR A 46 4.14 4.53 -0.73
C THR A 46 2.70 4.35 -1.21
N ALA A 47 2.06 3.23 -0.84
CA ALA A 47 0.63 3.03 -1.11
C ALA A 47 -0.24 4.14 -0.47
N LEU A 48 0.19 4.64 0.70
CA LEU A 48 -0.48 5.74 1.40
C LEU A 48 -0.44 7.05 0.58
N GLN A 49 0.74 7.38 0.03
CA GLN A 49 0.88 8.55 -0.85
C GLN A 49 0.02 8.40 -2.11
N ALA A 50 -0.02 7.21 -2.72
CA ALA A 50 -0.86 6.97 -3.89
C ALA A 50 -2.37 7.13 -3.61
N ALA A 51 -2.84 6.70 -2.43
CA ALA A 51 -4.23 6.93 -1.99
C ALA A 51 -4.49 8.41 -1.69
N ALA A 52 -3.53 9.11 -1.07
CA ALA A 52 -3.62 10.53 -0.77
C ALA A 52 -3.68 11.40 -2.02
N GLU A 53 -2.86 11.12 -3.04
CA GLU A 53 -2.89 11.82 -4.33
C GLU A 53 -4.25 11.70 -5.04
N ARG A 54 -5.02 10.65 -4.73
CA ARG A 54 -6.33 10.37 -5.33
C ARG A 54 -7.50 10.72 -4.42
N GLY A 55 -7.24 11.16 -3.19
CA GLY A 55 -8.29 11.50 -2.21
C GLY A 55 -9.02 10.29 -1.64
N HIS A 56 -8.45 9.08 -1.70
CA HIS A 56 -9.08 7.87 -1.19
C HIS A 56 -8.92 7.74 0.33
N LEU A 57 -9.69 8.55 1.08
CA LEU A 57 -9.64 8.65 2.54
C LEU A 57 -9.86 7.31 3.27
N GLU A 58 -10.73 6.44 2.75
CA GLU A 58 -11.00 5.12 3.33
C GLU A 58 -9.75 4.22 3.31
N ILE A 59 -9.03 4.23 2.19
CA ILE A 59 -7.77 3.48 2.05
C ILE A 59 -6.68 4.08 2.93
N ILE A 60 -6.61 5.41 3.04
CA ILE A 60 -5.68 6.08 3.95
C ILE A 60 -5.93 5.63 5.39
N ASN A 61 -7.19 5.55 5.82
CA ASN A 61 -7.54 5.08 7.16
C ASN A 61 -7.17 3.61 7.38
N ARG A 62 -7.27 2.75 6.36
CA ARG A 62 -6.84 1.35 6.46
C ARG A 62 -5.33 1.16 6.43
N LEU A 63 -4.63 1.94 5.61
CA LEU A 63 -3.16 1.89 5.48
C LEU A 63 -2.45 2.62 6.62
N LYS A 64 -3.15 3.45 7.39
CA LYS A 64 -2.60 4.12 8.57
C LYS A 64 -2.13 3.03 9.53
N PRO A 65 -0.82 2.90 9.79
CA PRO A 65 -0.34 1.92 10.75
C PRO A 65 -0.95 2.26 12.11
N ALA A 66 -1.36 1.24 12.86
CA ALA A 66 -1.93 1.36 14.20
C ALA A 66 -0.98 2.03 15.25
N GLY A 67 0.11 2.66 14.83
CA GLY A 67 1.12 3.32 15.66
C GLY A 67 1.30 4.82 15.42
N ALA A 68 0.46 5.51 14.65
CA ALA A 68 0.56 6.97 14.47
C ALA A 68 -0.03 7.79 15.65
N LEU A 69 -0.35 7.14 16.77
CA LEU A 69 -0.73 7.76 18.04
C LEU A 69 0.06 7.07 19.17
N ARG A 70 1.32 7.45 19.34
CA ARG A 70 1.98 7.37 20.64
C ARG A 70 3.07 8.43 20.74
#